data_AF-M6FKI7-F1
#
_entry.id   AF-M6FKI7-F1
#
_cell.length_a   1.000
_cell.length_b   1.000
_cell.length_c   1.000
_cell.angle_alpha   90.00
_cell.angle_beta   90.00
_cell.angle_gamma   90.00
#
_symmetry.space_group_name_H-M   'P 1'
#
loop_
_entity.id
_entity.type
_entity.pdbx_description
1 polymer ?
#
loop_
_entity_poly.entity_id
_entity_poly.type
_entity_poly.pdbx_seq_one_letter_code
_entity_poly.pdbx_strand_id
1 'polypeptide(L)'
;MQIPDYSTILQFISENPWSSSFYAIGTYTLIALLHDIFQRRHAIKHNFPLVGRLRYLFETIGPELRQYWVANDKEEMPFSRAERSWVYATAKNKTITSVSERLNFCTKPVIRSSNTARSRFPNPK
;
A
#
# COMPACT_ATOMS: atom_id res chain seq x y z
N MET A 1 58.27 -10.40 23.39
CA MET A 1 57.09 -9.72 22.83
C MET A 1 56.78 -8.56 23.76
N GLN A 2 57.14 -7.32 23.41
CA GLN A 2 56.89 -6.16 24.26
C GLN A 2 55.39 -5.84 24.19
N ILE A 3 54.74 -5.82 25.34
CA ILE A 3 53.32 -5.44 25.45
C ILE A 3 53.29 -3.91 25.40
N PRO A 4 52.47 -3.29 24.54
CA PRO A 4 52.39 -1.85 24.48
C PRO A 4 51.81 -1.29 25.79
N ASP A 5 52.55 -0.35 26.39
CA ASP A 5 52.09 0.39 27.57
C ASP A 5 50.88 1.27 27.22
N TYR A 6 49.99 1.48 28.20
CA TYR A 6 48.73 2.21 28.03
C TYR A 6 48.94 3.64 27.47
N SER A 7 50.06 4.25 27.80
CA SER A 7 50.47 5.58 27.33
C SER A 7 50.54 5.65 25.79
N THR A 8 51.05 4.60 25.14
CA THR A 8 51.20 4.53 23.68
C THR A 8 49.85 4.48 22.97
N ILE A 9 48.88 3.78 23.56
CA ILE A 9 47.53 3.65 23.03
C ILE A 9 46.79 4.99 23.12
N LEU A 10 46.90 5.69 24.26
CA LEU A 10 46.25 6.99 24.44
C LEU A 10 46.84 8.05 23.52
N GLN A 11 48.17 8.02 23.32
CA GLN A 11 48.83 8.93 22.39
C GLN A 11 48.33 8.71 20.96
N PHE A 12 48.25 7.46 20.49
CA PHE A 12 47.73 7.13 19.16
C PHE A 12 46.28 7.59 18.94
N ILE A 13 45.41 7.42 19.95
CA ILE A 13 44.01 7.87 19.89
C ILE A 13 43.94 9.40 19.79
N SER A 14 44.78 10.11 20.56
CA SER A 14 44.81 11.57 20.57
C SER A 14 45.36 12.17 19.27
N GLU A 15 46.36 11.51 18.66
CA GLU A 15 46.98 11.94 17.40
C GLU A 15 46.06 11.68 16.20
N ASN A 16 45.26 10.59 16.24
CA ASN A 16 44.38 10.20 15.13
C ASN A 16 42.95 9.84 15.60
N PRO A 17 42.13 10.84 15.97
CA PRO A 17 40.78 10.60 16.50
C PRO A 17 39.81 9.96 15.50
N TRP A 18 39.88 10.35 14.23
CA TRP A 18 38.98 9.83 13.20
C TRP A 18 39.30 8.39 12.84
N SER A 19 40.58 8.06 12.62
CA SER A 19 41.01 6.70 12.31
C SER A 19 40.70 5.73 13.46
N SER A 20 40.97 6.13 14.71
CA SER A 20 40.64 5.32 15.90
C SER A 20 39.13 5.09 16.03
N SER A 21 38.30 6.07 15.70
CA SER A 21 36.84 5.93 15.66
C SER A 21 36.39 4.91 14.60
N PHE A 22 36.99 4.92 13.39
CA PHE A 22 36.68 3.92 12.37
C PHE A 22 37.07 2.51 12.81
N TYR A 23 38.22 2.33 13.45
CA TYR A 23 38.62 1.03 14.00
C TYR A 23 37.67 0.58 15.13
N ALA A 24 37.23 1.48 16.00
CA ALA A 24 36.26 1.16 17.06
C ALA A 24 34.90 0.74 16.49
N ILE A 25 34.38 1.48 15.51
CA ILE A 25 33.10 1.16 14.85
C ILE A 25 33.20 -0.15 14.06
N GLY A 26 34.31 -0.34 13.33
CA GLY A 26 34.57 -1.55 12.56
C GLY A 26 34.65 -2.80 13.43
N THR A 27 35.39 -2.74 14.54
CA THR A 27 35.49 -3.85 15.49
C THR A 27 34.17 -4.14 16.19
N TYR A 28 33.42 -3.11 16.62
CA TYR A 28 32.08 -3.29 17.20
C TYR A 28 31.11 -3.98 16.22
N THR A 29 31.08 -3.53 14.97
CA THR A 29 30.20 -4.10 13.92
C THR A 29 30.60 -5.53 13.59
N LEU A 30 31.90 -5.83 13.54
CA LEU A 30 32.41 -7.18 13.32
C LEU A 30 32.01 -8.12 14.45
N ILE A 31 32.13 -7.70 15.71
CA ILE A 31 31.71 -8.48 16.88
C ILE A 31 30.20 -8.73 16.84
N ALA A 32 29.40 -7.71 16.53
CA ALA A 32 27.95 -7.86 16.40
C ALA A 32 27.58 -8.85 15.29
N LEU A 33 28.29 -8.82 14.15
CA LEU A 33 28.11 -9.76 13.05
C LEU A 33 28.50 -11.19 13.45
N LEU A 34 29.65 -11.37 14.12
CA LEU A 34 30.09 -12.67 14.63
C LEU A 34 29.10 -13.22 15.66
N HIS A 35 28.53 -12.37 16.51
CA HIS A 35 27.50 -12.77 17.48
C HIS A 35 26.18 -13.15 16.79
N ASP A 36 25.76 -12.43 15.75
CA ASP A 36 24.58 -12.75 14.92
C ASP A 36 24.79 -14.10 14.18
N ILE A 37 26.02 -14.38 13.72
CA ILE A 37 26.42 -15.66 13.13
C ILE A 37 26.35 -16.81 14.15
N PHE A 38 26.81 -16.61 15.39
CA PHE A 38 26.75 -17.65 16.42
C PHE A 38 25.34 -17.92 16.97
N GLN A 39 24.35 -17.06 16.69
CA GLN A 39 22.94 -17.23 17.11
C GLN A 39 22.24 -18.34 16.29
N ARG A 40 22.45 -19.61 16.66
CA ARG A 40 22.08 -20.84 15.90
C ARG A 40 20.59 -21.16 15.74
N ARG A 41 19.64 -20.28 16.11
CA ARG A 41 18.21 -20.63 16.11
C ARG A 41 17.52 -20.55 14.74
N HIS A 42 18.09 -19.88 13.74
CA HIS A 42 17.47 -19.79 12.39
C HIS A 42 18.50 -19.85 11.25
N ALA A 43 18.59 -20.99 10.56
CA ALA A 43 19.56 -21.29 9.50
C ALA A 43 19.59 -20.26 8.34
N ILE A 44 18.46 -19.58 8.06
CA ILE A 44 18.35 -18.61 6.96
C ILE A 44 19.02 -17.26 7.31
N LYS A 45 19.05 -16.86 8.59
CA LYS A 45 19.68 -15.60 9.03
C LYS A 45 21.21 -15.71 9.06
N HIS A 46 21.73 -16.93 9.12
CA HIS A 46 23.16 -17.22 9.21
C HIS A 46 23.90 -17.05 7.87
N ASN A 47 23.31 -17.51 6.77
CA ASN A 47 23.96 -17.48 5.45
C ASN A 47 23.85 -16.12 4.75
N PHE A 48 22.83 -15.32 5.10
CA PHE A 48 22.57 -14.02 4.46
C PHE A 48 22.06 -12.97 5.46
N PRO A 49 22.90 -12.47 6.39
CA PRO A 49 22.49 -11.49 7.39
C PRO A 49 21.97 -10.18 6.78
N LEU A 50 22.53 -9.77 5.63
CA LEU A 50 22.09 -8.59 4.87
C LEU A 50 20.77 -8.83 4.13
N VAL A 51 20.66 -9.94 3.38
CA VAL A 51 19.44 -10.26 2.59
C VAL A 51 18.26 -10.51 3.52
N GLY A 52 18.49 -11.12 4.69
CA GLY A 52 17.47 -11.30 5.72
C GLY A 52 16.88 -9.96 6.20
N ARG A 53 17.74 -8.98 6.53
CA ARG A 53 17.27 -7.64 6.94
C ARG A 53 16.58 -6.89 5.79
N LEU A 54 17.12 -6.99 4.57
CA LEU A 54 16.49 -6.40 3.38
C LEU A 54 15.09 -6.98 3.13
N ARG A 55 14.92 -8.30 3.26
CA ARG A 55 13.62 -8.96 3.10
C ARG A 55 12.58 -8.38 4.04
N TYR A 56 12.89 -8.24 5.33
CA TYR A 56 11.97 -7.65 6.30
C TYR A 56 11.68 -6.17 6.01
N LEU A 57 12.68 -5.42 5.54
CA LEU A 57 12.51 -4.01 5.13
C LEU A 57 11.53 -3.88 3.95
N PHE A 58 11.68 -4.73 2.93
CA PHE A 58 10.77 -4.76 1.78
C PHE A 58 9.37 -5.28 2.13
N GLU A 59 9.27 -6.19 3.09
CA GLU A 59 7.98 -6.69 3.59
C GLU A 59 7.18 -5.58 4.28
N THR A 60 7.84 -4.64 4.96
CA THR A 60 7.18 -3.45 5.54
C THR A 60 6.85 -2.35 4.53
N ILE A 61 7.68 -2.16 3.48
CA ILE A 61 7.49 -1.08 2.49
C ILE A 61 6.45 -1.46 1.41
N GLY A 62 6.35 -2.74 1.07
CA GLY A 62 5.47 -3.26 0.02
C GLY A 62 3.96 -2.96 0.16
N PRO A 63 3.34 -3.06 1.35
CA PRO A 63 1.91 -2.76 1.50
C PRO A 63 1.59 -1.28 1.34
N GLU A 64 2.43 -0.38 1.86
CA GLU A 64 2.20 1.06 1.75
C GLU A 64 2.37 1.56 0.30
N LEU A 65 3.37 1.04 -0.42
CA LEU A 65 3.60 1.41 -1.84
C LEU A 65 2.39 1.13 -2.74
N ARG A 66 1.67 0.02 -2.48
CA ARG A 66 0.46 -0.34 -3.24
C ARG A 66 -0.66 0.66 -3.05
N GLN A 67 -0.75 1.29 -1.89
CA GLN A 67 -1.75 2.31 -1.63
C GLN A 67 -1.47 3.60 -2.41
N TYR A 68 -0.22 4.04 -2.48
CA TYR A 68 0.13 5.30 -3.16
C TYR A 68 0.21 5.18 -4.68
N TRP A 69 0.51 4.00 -5.21
CA TRP A 69 0.68 3.83 -6.65
C TRP A 69 -0.62 3.45 -7.37
N VAL A 70 -1.56 2.77 -6.70
CA VAL A 70 -2.84 2.32 -7.29
C VAL A 70 -4.02 3.22 -6.94
N ALA A 71 -3.95 4.02 -5.86
CA ALA A 71 -4.99 5.02 -5.55
C ALA A 71 -4.84 6.29 -6.40
N ASN A 72 -4.73 6.16 -7.72
CA ASN A 72 -5.11 7.28 -8.58
C ASN A 72 -6.64 7.36 -8.52
N ASP A 73 -7.16 8.36 -7.81
CA ASP A 73 -8.58 8.63 -7.45
C ASP A 73 -9.59 8.65 -8.63
N LYS A 74 -9.23 8.20 -9.84
CA LYS A 74 -9.96 8.41 -11.08
C LYS A 74 -10.60 7.17 -11.71
N GLU A 75 -10.45 5.97 -11.15
CA GLU A 75 -11.02 4.74 -11.76
C GLU A 75 -12.07 3.99 -10.92
N GLU A 76 -12.27 4.32 -9.64
CA GLU A 76 -13.04 3.47 -8.72
C GLU A 76 -14.28 4.12 -8.07
N MET A 77 -14.82 5.21 -8.64
CA MET A 77 -16.13 5.68 -8.19
C MET A 77 -17.20 4.65 -8.59
N PRO A 78 -17.93 4.03 -7.63
CA PRO A 78 -18.95 3.06 -7.96
C PRO A 78 -20.02 3.73 -8.84
N PHE A 79 -20.45 3.03 -9.91
CA PHE A 79 -21.54 3.48 -10.80
C PHE A 79 -22.65 4.15 -9.99
N SER A 80 -22.97 5.39 -10.33
CA SER A 80 -23.96 6.16 -9.57
C SER A 80 -25.30 5.40 -9.55
N ARG A 81 -26.09 5.53 -8.48
CA ARG A 81 -27.41 4.86 -8.41
C ARG A 81 -28.30 5.19 -9.62
N ALA A 82 -28.17 6.40 -10.15
CA ALA A 82 -28.86 6.86 -11.35
C ALA A 82 -28.44 6.07 -12.60
N GLU A 83 -27.14 5.82 -12.75
CA GLU A 83 -26.57 5.07 -13.87
C GLU A 83 -27.02 3.60 -13.87
N ARG A 84 -27.02 2.93 -12.71
CA ARG A 84 -27.57 1.57 -12.58
C ARG A 84 -29.05 1.51 -12.92
N SER A 85 -29.83 2.48 -12.44
CA SER A 85 -31.25 2.57 -12.73
C SER A 85 -31.51 2.72 -14.23
N TRP A 86 -30.73 3.56 -14.92
CA TRP A 86 -30.83 3.78 -16.37
C TRP A 86 -30.52 2.50 -17.15
N VAL A 87 -29.46 1.77 -16.79
CA VAL A 87 -29.13 0.48 -17.42
C VAL A 87 -30.29 -0.53 -17.29
N TYR A 88 -30.92 -0.65 -16.11
CA TYR A 88 -32.07 -1.54 -15.93
C TYR A 88 -33.32 -1.10 -16.71
N ALA A 89 -33.52 0.20 -16.89
CA ALA A 89 -34.64 0.72 -17.67
C ALA A 89 -34.45 0.40 -19.16
N THR A 90 -33.25 0.66 -19.70
CA THR A 90 -32.89 0.35 -21.09
C THR A 90 -32.95 -1.15 -21.36
N ALA A 91 -32.47 -1.99 -20.41
CA ALA A 91 -32.54 -3.46 -20.53
C ALA A 91 -33.98 -4.01 -20.57
N LYS A 92 -34.96 -3.29 -20.00
CA LYS A 92 -36.39 -3.63 -20.06
C LYS A 92 -37.09 -3.04 -21.28
N ASN A 93 -36.34 -2.67 -22.32
CA ASN A 93 -36.84 -2.10 -23.57
C ASN A 93 -37.67 -0.82 -23.36
N LYS A 94 -37.36 -0.04 -22.32
CA LYS A 94 -37.95 1.29 -22.13
C LYS A 94 -37.21 2.26 -23.04
N THR A 95 -37.82 2.63 -24.16
CA THR A 95 -37.28 3.63 -25.08
C THR A 95 -37.30 5.01 -24.41
N ILE A 96 -36.12 5.56 -24.13
CA ILE A 96 -35.96 6.94 -23.66
C ILE A 96 -35.54 7.75 -24.88
N THR A 97 -36.52 8.26 -25.62
CA THR A 97 -36.27 8.92 -26.92
C THR A 97 -35.76 10.36 -26.76
N SER A 98 -35.92 10.96 -25.57
CA SER A 98 -35.58 12.36 -25.32
C SER A 98 -34.73 12.57 -24.05
N VAL A 99 -33.83 13.57 -24.06
CA VAL A 99 -32.93 13.89 -22.94
C VAL A 99 -33.71 14.30 -21.68
N SER A 100 -34.85 14.97 -21.85
CA SER A 100 -35.75 15.34 -20.75
C SER A 100 -36.33 14.10 -20.05
N GLU A 101 -36.60 13.03 -20.79
CA GLU A 101 -37.14 11.77 -20.27
C GLU A 101 -36.09 10.98 -19.48
N ARG A 102 -34.80 11.10 -19.82
CA ARG A 102 -33.68 10.57 -19.04
C ARG A 102 -33.52 11.27 -17.69
N LEU A 103 -33.59 12.61 -17.68
CA LEU A 103 -33.50 13.41 -16.46
C LEU A 103 -34.67 13.13 -15.51
N ASN A 104 -35.89 13.06 -16.06
CA ASN A 104 -37.09 12.73 -15.30
C ASN A 104 -37.04 11.36 -14.65
N PHE A 105 -36.34 10.38 -15.23
CA PHE A 105 -36.20 9.04 -14.65
C PHE A 105 -35.23 9.01 -13.45
N CYS A 106 -34.13 9.77 -13.52
CA CYS A 106 -33.14 9.85 -12.44
C CYS A 106 -33.61 10.69 -11.24
N THR A 107 -34.52 11.65 -11.45
CA THR A 107 -35.03 12.54 -10.39
C THR A 107 -36.35 12.08 -9.77
N LYS A 108 -36.98 10.99 -10.26
CA LYS A 108 -38.21 10.48 -9.64
C LYS A 108 -37.91 10.02 -8.21
N PRO A 109 -38.57 10.58 -7.18
CA PRO A 109 -38.42 10.06 -5.83
C PRO A 109 -38.96 8.62 -5.79
N VAL A 110 -38.27 7.72 -5.06
CA VAL A 110 -38.70 6.34 -4.79
C VAL A 110 -39.84 6.37 -3.76
N ILE A 111 -40.93 7.08 -4.07
CA ILE A 111 -42.17 7.01 -3.30
C ILE A 111 -43.03 6.00 -4.06
N ARG A 112 -43.24 4.84 -3.45
CA ARG A 112 -44.02 3.72 -3.98
C ARG A 112 -45.50 4.13 -4.07
N SER A 113 -45.88 4.80 -5.16
CA SER A 113 -47.28 4.99 -5.53
C SER A 113 -47.72 3.84 -6.44
N SER A 114 -48.48 2.91 -5.85
CA SER A 114 -49.07 1.74 -6.51
C SER A 114 -50.15 2.06 -7.55
N ASN A 115 -50.41 3.33 -7.88
CA ASN A 115 -51.59 3.72 -8.66
C ASN A 115 -51.33 4.29 -10.07
N THR A 116 -50.09 4.42 -10.54
CA THR A 116 -49.83 5.10 -11.84
C THR A 116 -49.60 4.18 -13.04
N ALA A 117 -49.74 2.85 -12.90
CA ALA A 117 -49.51 1.89 -13.99
C ALA A 117 -50.80 1.48 -14.75
N ARG A 118 -51.99 1.91 -14.30
CA ARG A 118 -53.27 1.45 -14.86
C ARG A 118 -53.86 2.37 -15.95
N SER A 119 -53.34 3.58 -16.17
CA SER A 119 -53.93 4.55 -17.11
C SER A 119 -53.26 4.64 -18.48
N ARG A 120 -52.32 3.74 -18.83
CA ARG A 120 -51.49 3.88 -20.04
C ARG A 120 -51.60 2.73 -21.06
N PHE A 121 -52.70 1.97 -21.05
CA PHE A 121 -53.01 1.04 -22.13
C PHE A 121 -54.07 1.65 -23.05
N PRO A 122 -53.73 2.04 -24.29
CA PRO A 122 -54.74 2.40 -25.27
C PRO A 122 -55.53 1.15 -25.66
N ASN A 123 -56.86 1.29 -25.70
CA ASN A 123 -57.78 0.22 -26.04
C ASN A 123 -57.60 -0.16 -27.52
N PRO A 124 -57.32 -1.43 -27.86
CA PRO A 124 -57.29 -1.86 -29.25
C PRO A 124 -58.70 -1.78 -29.85
N LYS A 125 -58.82 -1.14 -31.02
CA LYS A 125 -60.00 -1.25 -31.90
C LYS A 125 -59.89 -2.51 -32.73
#